data_AF-A0AAV7JDJ2-F1
#
_entry.id   AF-A0AAV7JDJ2-F1
#
_cell.length_a   1.000
_cell.length_b   1.000
_cell.length_c   1.000
_cell.angle_alpha   90.00
_cell.angle_beta   90.00
_cell.angle_gamma   90.00
#
_symmetry.space_group_name_H-M   'P 1'
#
loop_
_entity.id
_entity.type
_entity.pdbx_description
1 polymer ?
#
loop_
_entity_poly.entity_id
_entity_poly.type
_entity_poly.pdbx_seq_one_letter_code
_entity_poly.pdbx_strand_id
1 'polypeptide(L)'
;MVSPLQVIDRFGNVLWENRHPNSCFSNQPVALISQKETIDTVIELSKLLNPEIVSLNEDGFDHLNGHVKVEVKASMFDGKTLATMTDKGGAPCIACKATRSDINSITKVVCGFPLDCSIEDIKETIRQLTSDGKELMSYNTKERCGITHESASGIDIFPAAPLHSYLRIVDWFLNLIYRIAAGKSKWTEDQMVRDYRGLVCKRIHELTNLLFDQPGGSGNTSTGNMARTFFSYKKPCFRIALSFVPNVYRDALTEIHRNLSALLRVAIVMKLSM
;
A
#
# COMPACT_ATOMS: atom_id res chain seq x y z
N MET A 1 -0.41 16.34 5.79
CA MET A 1 0.62 17.06 4.99
C MET A 1 0.07 17.22 3.58
N VAL A 2 0.51 18.25 2.87
CA VAL A 2 0.18 18.48 1.46
C VAL A 2 1.44 18.72 0.65
N SER A 3 1.45 18.28 -0.61
CA SER A 3 2.57 18.50 -1.52
C SER A 3 2.00 19.01 -2.85
N PRO A 4 2.34 20.23 -3.28
CA PRO A 4 1.93 20.72 -4.59
C PRO A 4 2.64 19.90 -5.68
N LEU A 5 1.89 19.43 -6.68
CA LEU A 5 2.42 18.61 -7.76
C LEU A 5 2.69 19.43 -9.02
N GLN A 6 1.69 20.15 -9.50
CA GLN A 6 1.78 20.91 -10.74
C GLN A 6 0.81 22.09 -10.74
N VAL A 7 1.12 23.10 -11.54
CA VAL A 7 0.22 24.19 -11.91
C VAL A 7 0.03 24.11 -13.42
N ILE A 8 -1.23 24.01 -13.84
CA ILE A 8 -1.62 23.94 -15.25
C ILE A 8 -2.45 25.17 -15.61
N ASP A 9 -2.30 25.65 -16.84
CA ASP A 9 -3.18 26.69 -17.37
C ASP A 9 -4.51 26.11 -17.87
N ARG A 10 -5.43 26.99 -18.28
CA ARG A 10 -6.74 26.60 -18.83
C ARG A 10 -6.67 25.79 -20.14
N PHE A 11 -5.52 25.74 -20.78
CA PHE A 11 -5.28 25.00 -22.02
C PHE A 11 -4.60 23.65 -21.77
N GLY A 12 -4.29 23.32 -20.51
CA GLY A 12 -3.61 22.10 -20.11
C GLY A 12 -2.08 22.19 -20.20
N ASN A 13 -1.50 23.37 -20.40
CA ASN A 13 -0.05 23.52 -20.38
C ASN A 13 0.47 23.57 -18.94
N VAL A 14 1.53 22.81 -18.66
CA VAL A 14 2.20 22.82 -17.36
C VAL A 14 3.02 24.10 -17.21
N LEU A 15 2.57 25.01 -16.35
CA LEU A 15 3.28 26.26 -16.03
C LEU A 15 4.38 26.02 -15.00
N TRP A 16 4.16 25.09 -14.07
CA TRP A 16 5.10 24.71 -13.04
C TRP A 16 4.88 23.26 -12.64
N GLU A 17 5.97 22.55 -12.33
CA GLU A 17 5.94 21.16 -11.86
C GLU A 17 6.93 20.99 -10.70
N ASN A 18 6.50 20.28 -9.67
CA ASN A 18 7.34 19.89 -8.58
C ASN A 18 8.25 18.72 -8.99
N ARG A 19 9.55 19.00 -9.15
CA ARG A 19 10.55 17.97 -9.50
C ARG A 19 10.77 16.93 -8.41
N HIS A 20 10.40 17.22 -7.17
CA HIS A 20 10.66 16.38 -6.01
C HIS A 20 9.44 16.29 -5.06
N PRO A 21 8.29 15.78 -5.51
CA PRO A 21 7.02 15.82 -4.75
C PRO A 21 7.06 15.00 -3.46
N ASN A 22 7.96 14.02 -3.37
CA ASN A 22 8.19 13.20 -2.17
C ASN A 22 9.29 13.75 -1.24
N SER A 23 9.87 14.92 -1.55
CA SER A 23 10.88 15.55 -0.70
C SER A 23 10.27 16.10 0.59
N CYS A 24 10.99 16.01 1.71
CA CYS A 24 10.56 16.66 2.95
C CYS A 24 10.42 18.18 2.79
N PHE A 25 11.16 18.80 1.85
CA PHE A 25 11.09 20.24 1.58
C PHE A 25 9.83 20.65 0.82
N SER A 26 9.20 19.73 0.10
CA SER A 26 7.97 20.00 -0.65
C SER A 26 6.71 19.66 0.15
N ASN A 27 6.85 18.85 1.20
CA ASN A 27 5.74 18.42 2.03
C ASN A 27 5.47 19.46 3.11
N GLN A 28 4.36 20.19 2.97
CA GLN A 28 3.93 21.18 3.94
C GLN A 28 3.06 20.53 5.03
N PRO A 29 3.35 20.77 6.32
CA PRO A 29 2.49 20.32 7.40
C PRO A 29 1.19 21.15 7.40
N VAL A 30 0.05 20.46 7.42
CA VAL A 30 -1.28 21.09 7.56
C VAL A 30 -1.72 21.07 9.02
N ALA A 31 -1.53 19.94 9.68
CA ALA A 31 -1.81 19.75 11.10
C ALA A 31 -0.75 18.84 11.72
N LEU A 32 -0.37 19.15 12.97
CA LEU A 32 0.45 18.30 13.82
C LEU A 32 -0.33 18.05 15.11
N ILE A 33 -0.78 16.81 15.28
CA ILE A 33 -1.61 16.41 16.42
C ILE A 33 -0.76 15.52 17.32
N SER A 34 -0.58 15.93 18.58
CA SER A 34 0.19 15.18 19.57
C SER A 34 -0.65 14.06 20.22
N GLN A 35 -1.14 13.14 19.40
CA GLN A 35 -1.92 11.98 19.85
C GLN A 35 -1.47 10.73 19.09
N LYS A 36 -1.82 9.55 19.62
CA LYS A 36 -1.58 8.28 18.92
C LYS A 36 -2.53 8.18 17.72
N GLU A 37 -2.05 7.67 16.60
CA GLU A 37 -2.90 7.37 15.45
C GLU A 37 -3.89 6.24 15.80
N THR A 38 -5.15 6.62 15.98
CA THR A 38 -6.31 5.74 16.13
C THR A 38 -7.35 6.04 15.05
N ILE A 39 -8.31 5.12 14.86
CA ILE A 39 -9.42 5.34 13.93
C ILE A 39 -10.14 6.65 14.24
N ASP A 40 -10.43 6.90 15.52
CA ASP A 40 -11.12 8.11 15.97
C ASP A 40 -10.36 9.38 15.59
N THR A 41 -9.04 9.43 15.85
CA THR A 41 -8.21 10.60 15.48
C THR A 41 -8.18 10.85 13.97
N VAL A 42 -8.23 9.77 13.17
CA VAL A 42 -8.25 9.85 11.70
C VAL A 42 -9.60 10.37 11.21
N ILE A 43 -10.71 9.92 11.82
CA ILE A 43 -12.06 10.41 11.53
C ILE A 43 -12.20 11.88 11.90
N GLU A 44 -11.75 12.28 13.09
CA GLU A 44 -11.81 13.66 13.56
C GLU A 44 -11.05 14.61 12.63
N LEU A 45 -9.83 14.23 12.24
CA LEU A 45 -9.04 15.03 11.29
C LEU A 45 -9.72 15.12 9.91
N SER A 46 -10.34 14.03 9.44
CA SER A 46 -11.07 14.02 8.18
C SER A 46 -12.28 14.95 8.22
N LYS A 47 -13.04 14.94 9.33
CA LYS A 47 -14.19 15.86 9.53
C LYS A 47 -13.77 17.33 9.51
N LEU A 48 -12.58 17.64 10.01
CA LEU A 48 -12.03 19.00 10.01
C LEU A 48 -11.60 19.43 8.60
N LEU A 49 -10.88 18.58 7.87
CA LEU A 49 -10.25 18.96 6.59
C LEU A 49 -11.15 18.79 5.37
N ASN A 50 -12.08 17.83 5.39
CA ASN A 50 -12.89 17.51 4.21
C ASN A 50 -13.72 18.70 3.69
N PRO A 51 -14.38 19.52 4.53
CA PRO A 51 -15.14 20.68 4.03
C PRO A 51 -14.26 21.69 3.30
N GLU A 52 -13.05 21.96 3.82
CA GLU A 52 -12.10 22.87 3.17
C GLU A 52 -11.58 22.30 1.84
N ILE A 53 -11.31 21.00 1.79
CA ILE A 53 -10.88 20.32 0.56
C ILE A 53 -12.00 20.36 -0.49
N VAL A 54 -13.25 20.10 -0.10
CA VAL A 54 -14.39 20.17 -1.01
C VAL A 54 -14.54 21.59 -1.57
N SER A 55 -14.50 22.62 -0.72
CA SER A 55 -14.58 24.01 -1.19
C SER A 55 -13.41 24.39 -2.11
N LEU A 56 -12.17 23.99 -1.81
CA LEU A 56 -11.03 24.23 -2.70
C LEU A 56 -11.16 23.50 -4.06
N ASN A 57 -11.75 22.30 -4.07
CA ASN A 57 -11.97 21.51 -5.28
C ASN A 57 -13.10 22.06 -6.16
N GLU A 58 -14.19 22.52 -5.54
CA GLU A 58 -15.38 23.02 -6.22
C GLU A 58 -15.25 24.49 -6.60
N ASP A 59 -14.88 25.33 -5.62
CA ASP A 59 -14.90 26.78 -5.71
C ASP A 59 -13.53 27.38 -6.03
N GLY A 60 -12.43 26.70 -5.70
CA GLY A 60 -11.08 27.27 -5.86
C GLY A 60 -10.83 28.48 -4.96
N PHE A 61 -9.93 29.37 -5.39
CA PHE A 61 -9.69 30.66 -4.72
C PHE A 61 -9.17 31.73 -5.69
N ASP A 62 -9.40 32.99 -5.36
CA ASP A 62 -8.90 34.12 -6.15
C ASP A 62 -7.45 34.47 -5.75
N HIS A 63 -6.58 34.56 -6.75
CA HIS A 63 -5.21 35.06 -6.65
C HIS A 63 -5.10 36.37 -7.44
N LEU A 64 -4.08 37.18 -7.12
CA LEU A 64 -3.67 38.38 -7.87
C LEU A 64 -3.57 38.19 -9.40
N ASN A 65 -3.40 36.96 -9.88
CA ASN A 65 -3.18 36.63 -11.29
C ASN A 65 -4.36 35.88 -11.91
N GLY A 66 -5.51 35.84 -11.23
CA GLY A 66 -6.71 35.15 -11.67
C GLY A 66 -7.22 34.11 -10.67
N HIS A 67 -8.27 33.41 -11.09
CA HIS A 67 -8.91 32.38 -10.30
C HIS A 67 -8.17 31.05 -10.41
N VAL A 68 -7.87 30.42 -9.27
CA VAL A 68 -7.12 29.17 -9.17
C VAL A 68 -8.04 28.07 -8.68
N LYS A 69 -8.31 27.10 -9.56
CA LYS A 69 -8.95 25.84 -9.17
C LYS A 69 -7.91 24.88 -8.60
N VAL A 70 -8.22 24.24 -7.48
CA VAL A 70 -7.33 23.27 -6.84
C VAL A 70 -7.91 21.87 -7.05
N GLU A 71 -7.05 20.88 -7.28
CA GLU A 71 -7.45 19.46 -7.24
C GLU A 71 -6.63 18.77 -6.17
N VAL A 72 -7.27 18.45 -5.05
CA VAL A 72 -6.65 17.74 -3.93
C VAL A 72 -6.90 16.25 -4.05
N LYS A 73 -5.82 15.47 -4.20
CA LYS A 73 -5.86 14.01 -4.24
C LYS A 73 -5.34 13.39 -2.94
N ALA A 74 -6.19 12.59 -2.30
CA ALA A 74 -5.89 11.82 -1.10
C ALA A 74 -5.05 10.57 -1.42
N SER A 75 -3.72 10.71 -1.56
CA SER A 75 -2.81 9.63 -2.01
C SER A 75 -1.61 9.32 -1.11
N MET A 76 -1.41 10.10 -0.03
CA MET A 76 -0.28 9.98 0.88
C MET A 76 -0.61 9.21 2.16
N PHE A 77 -1.35 8.12 2.03
CA PHE A 77 -1.75 7.28 3.15
C PHE A 77 -0.98 5.98 3.19
N ASP A 78 -0.78 5.50 4.41
CA ASP A 78 -0.22 4.19 4.70
C ASP A 78 -1.30 3.11 4.47
N GLY A 79 -0.92 1.83 4.37
CA GLY A 79 -1.88 0.77 4.03
C GLY A 79 -2.96 0.55 5.11
N LYS A 80 -2.63 0.83 6.37
CA LYS A 80 -3.54 0.72 7.51
C LYS A 80 -4.48 1.91 7.55
N THR A 81 -3.98 3.13 7.38
CA THR A 81 -4.81 4.34 7.28
C THR A 81 -5.74 4.24 6.08
N LEU A 82 -5.25 3.76 4.92
CA LEU A 82 -6.10 3.48 3.75
C LEU A 82 -7.23 2.50 4.07
N ALA A 83 -6.90 1.39 4.74
CA ALA A 83 -7.90 0.40 5.12
C ALA A 83 -8.92 0.94 6.13
N THR A 84 -8.52 1.87 7.01
CA THR A 84 -9.41 2.59 7.92
C THR A 84 -10.30 3.58 7.17
N MET A 85 -9.76 4.35 6.24
CA MET A 85 -10.53 5.35 5.49
C MET A 85 -11.52 4.73 4.50
N THR A 86 -11.18 3.55 3.96
CA THR A 86 -12.01 2.78 3.01
C THR A 86 -12.85 1.69 3.68
N ASP A 87 -12.72 1.50 5.00
CA ASP A 87 -13.29 0.41 5.80
C ASP A 87 -13.01 -1.01 5.34
N LYS A 88 -12.07 -1.18 4.40
CA LYS A 88 -11.69 -2.47 3.84
C LYS A 88 -10.63 -3.17 4.70
N GLY A 89 -10.68 -3.01 6.02
CA GLY A 89 -9.76 -3.62 6.98
C GLY A 89 -9.78 -5.14 6.97
N GLY A 90 -10.92 -5.74 6.61
CA GLY A 90 -11.06 -7.18 6.43
C GLY A 90 -10.80 -7.67 4.99
N ALA A 91 -10.72 -6.76 4.02
CA ALA A 91 -10.63 -7.11 2.60
C ALA A 91 -9.24 -7.68 2.26
N PRO A 92 -9.18 -8.65 1.33
CA PRO A 92 -7.88 -9.13 0.85
C PRO A 92 -7.17 -8.10 -0.04
N CYS A 93 -7.91 -7.11 -0.58
CA CYS A 93 -7.40 -5.97 -1.33
C CYS A 93 -8.28 -4.75 -1.04
N ILE A 94 -7.64 -3.60 -0.82
CA ILE A 94 -8.33 -2.31 -0.62
C ILE A 94 -8.66 -1.62 -1.96
N ALA A 95 -7.99 -2.01 -3.05
CA ALA A 95 -8.07 -1.33 -4.34
C ALA A 95 -9.01 -2.00 -5.35
N CYS A 96 -9.43 -3.25 -5.09
CA CYS A 96 -10.31 -3.99 -5.98
C CYS A 96 -11.43 -4.68 -5.20
N LYS A 97 -12.43 -5.16 -5.95
CA LYS A 97 -13.56 -5.94 -5.43
C LYS A 97 -13.26 -7.44 -5.31
N ALA A 98 -12.02 -7.87 -5.56
CA ALA A 98 -11.67 -9.29 -5.57
C ALA A 98 -11.79 -9.93 -4.17
N THR A 99 -12.36 -11.13 -4.15
CA THR A 99 -12.49 -11.94 -2.92
C THR A 99 -11.25 -12.81 -2.70
N ARG A 100 -11.13 -13.40 -1.51
CA ARG A 100 -10.06 -14.37 -1.22
C ARG A 100 -10.15 -15.61 -2.11
N SER A 101 -11.36 -16.01 -2.53
CA SER A 101 -11.54 -17.08 -3.51
C SER A 101 -11.03 -16.69 -4.90
N ASP A 102 -11.22 -15.43 -5.33
CA ASP A 102 -10.73 -14.97 -6.63
C ASP A 102 -9.19 -14.95 -6.66
N ILE A 103 -8.55 -14.52 -5.58
CA ILE A 103 -7.09 -14.48 -5.47
C ILE A 103 -6.47 -15.88 -5.50
N ASN A 104 -7.21 -16.90 -5.03
CA ASN A 104 -6.77 -18.29 -5.08
C ASN A 104 -7.11 -18.99 -6.41
N SER A 105 -7.74 -18.29 -7.37
CA SER A 105 -8.09 -18.83 -8.68
C SER A 105 -7.01 -18.50 -9.72
N ILE A 106 -6.38 -19.53 -10.28
CA ILE A 106 -5.34 -19.37 -11.33
C ILE A 106 -5.89 -18.57 -12.51
N THR A 107 -7.11 -18.87 -12.96
CA THR A 107 -7.74 -18.17 -14.09
C THR A 107 -7.88 -16.68 -13.81
N LYS A 108 -8.33 -16.30 -12.60
CA LYS A 108 -8.46 -14.89 -12.21
C LYS A 108 -7.10 -14.21 -12.10
N VAL A 109 -6.10 -14.88 -11.53
CA VAL A 109 -4.72 -14.36 -11.45
C VAL A 109 -4.15 -14.07 -12.84
N VAL A 110 -4.37 -14.96 -13.82
CA VAL A 110 -3.93 -14.77 -15.20
C VAL A 110 -4.68 -13.62 -15.89
N CYS A 111 -5.98 -13.47 -15.64
CA CYS A 111 -6.76 -12.36 -16.17
C CYS A 111 -6.44 -11.00 -15.52
N GLY A 112 -5.78 -11.02 -14.36
CA GLY A 112 -5.48 -9.83 -13.56
C GLY A 112 -6.68 -9.35 -12.73
N PHE A 113 -6.41 -8.36 -11.89
CA PHE A 113 -7.41 -7.74 -11.01
C PHE A 113 -7.51 -6.25 -11.35
N PRO A 114 -8.70 -5.75 -11.75
CA PRO A 114 -8.89 -4.33 -12.00
C PRO A 114 -8.83 -3.53 -10.69
N LEU A 115 -8.40 -2.28 -10.75
CA LEU A 115 -8.47 -1.34 -9.63
C LEU A 115 -9.83 -0.65 -9.64
N ASP A 116 -10.88 -1.38 -9.26
CA ASP A 116 -12.28 -1.05 -9.49
C ASP A 116 -13.09 -0.73 -8.22
N CYS A 117 -12.39 -0.34 -7.14
CA CYS A 117 -13.04 -0.01 -5.87
C CYS A 117 -13.01 1.51 -5.65
N SER A 118 -14.14 2.19 -5.90
CA SER A 118 -14.35 3.61 -5.56
C SER A 118 -15.00 3.78 -4.18
N ILE A 119 -14.99 4.99 -3.64
CA ILE A 119 -15.73 5.31 -2.40
C ILE A 119 -17.24 5.21 -2.59
N GLU A 120 -17.75 5.56 -3.77
CA GLU A 120 -19.18 5.41 -4.04
C GLU A 120 -19.61 3.93 -4.06
N ASP A 121 -18.75 3.03 -4.54
CA ASP A 121 -18.99 1.58 -4.41
C ASP A 121 -19.06 1.14 -2.93
N ILE A 122 -18.21 1.72 -2.08
CA ILE A 122 -18.19 1.42 -0.63
C ILE A 122 -19.47 1.93 0.02
N LYS A 123 -19.85 3.19 -0.23
CA LYS A 123 -21.09 3.80 0.29
C LYS A 123 -22.32 3.02 -0.14
N GLU A 124 -22.39 2.62 -1.42
CA GLU A 124 -23.51 1.84 -1.94
C GLU A 124 -23.59 0.47 -1.28
N THR A 125 -22.46 -0.21 -1.10
CA THR A 125 -22.42 -1.48 -0.37
C THR A 125 -22.88 -1.31 1.08
N ILE A 126 -22.49 -0.23 1.76
CA ILE A 126 -22.96 0.08 3.12
C ILE A 126 -24.48 0.31 3.13
N ARG A 127 -25.02 1.11 2.20
CA ARG A 127 -26.47 1.35 2.11
C ARG A 127 -27.24 0.05 1.98
N GLN A 128 -26.78 -0.85 1.10
CA GLN A 128 -27.41 -2.17 0.89
C GLN A 128 -27.36 -3.03 2.16
N LEU A 129 -26.25 -3.01 2.89
CA LEU A 129 -26.11 -3.77 4.15
C LEU A 129 -27.01 -3.21 5.25
N THR A 130 -27.15 -1.89 5.35
CA THR A 130 -27.96 -1.22 6.37
C THR A 130 -29.47 -1.28 6.05
N SER A 131 -29.86 -1.24 4.77
CA SER A 131 -31.27 -1.37 4.36
C SER A 131 -31.86 -2.75 4.63
N ASP A 132 -31.01 -3.78 4.69
CA ASP A 132 -31.38 -5.15 5.04
C ASP A 132 -31.62 -5.36 6.56
N GLY A 133 -31.47 -4.31 7.38
CA GLY A 133 -31.56 -4.41 8.84
C GLY A 133 -30.41 -5.20 9.48
N LYS A 134 -29.31 -5.46 8.73
CA LYS A 134 -28.13 -6.14 9.24
C LYS A 134 -27.24 -5.11 9.93
N GLU A 135 -26.92 -5.33 11.20
CA GLU A 135 -25.88 -4.55 11.87
C GLU A 135 -24.54 -4.72 11.14
N LEU A 136 -23.72 -3.67 11.14
CA LEU A 136 -22.33 -3.74 10.67
C LEU A 136 -21.51 -4.62 11.64
N MET A 137 -21.55 -5.94 11.42
CA MET A 137 -20.84 -6.90 12.27
C MET A 137 -19.32 -6.93 11.97
N SER A 138 -18.49 -7.43 12.87
CA SER A 138 -17.01 -7.34 12.75
C SER A 138 -16.34 -8.33 11.78
N TYR A 139 -17.11 -9.09 10.99
CA TYR A 139 -16.59 -10.20 10.19
C TYR A 139 -16.87 -10.08 8.68
N ASN A 140 -15.87 -10.52 7.90
CA ASN A 140 -15.83 -10.42 6.44
C ASN A 140 -16.68 -11.53 5.78
N THR A 141 -17.77 -11.16 5.09
CA THR A 141 -18.53 -12.04 4.20
C THR A 141 -18.34 -11.64 2.73
N LYS A 142 -18.69 -12.54 1.80
CA LYS A 142 -18.59 -12.25 0.36
C LYS A 142 -19.45 -11.05 -0.05
N GLU A 143 -20.62 -10.85 0.57
CA GLU A 143 -21.48 -9.70 0.24
C GLU A 143 -20.88 -8.37 0.69
N ARG A 144 -19.99 -8.37 1.69
CA ARG A 144 -19.42 -7.14 2.27
C ARG A 144 -18.16 -6.65 1.58
N CYS A 145 -17.54 -7.44 0.69
CA CYS A 145 -16.27 -7.11 0.04
C CYS A 145 -15.17 -6.61 1.02
N GLY A 146 -15.19 -7.12 2.27
CA GLY A 146 -14.28 -6.76 3.35
C GLY A 146 -14.57 -5.46 4.11
N ILE A 147 -15.73 -4.83 3.91
CA ILE A 147 -16.18 -3.62 4.63
C ILE A 147 -16.57 -3.99 6.06
N THR A 148 -15.87 -3.44 7.04
CA THR A 148 -16.08 -3.72 8.47
C THR A 148 -16.80 -2.59 9.22
N HIS A 149 -16.71 -1.34 8.75
CA HIS A 149 -17.27 -0.13 9.38
C HIS A 149 -17.80 0.87 8.33
N GLU A 150 -18.31 2.02 8.78
CA GLU A 150 -18.77 3.13 7.92
C GLU A 150 -17.63 4.10 7.60
N SER A 151 -17.58 4.59 6.35
CA SER A 151 -16.42 5.33 5.84
C SER A 151 -16.21 6.67 6.51
N ALA A 152 -14.98 6.86 6.96
CA ALA A 152 -14.46 8.10 7.49
C ALA A 152 -14.31 9.20 6.41
N SER A 153 -14.25 8.84 5.12
CA SER A 153 -13.82 9.75 4.06
C SER A 153 -14.96 10.11 3.09
N GLY A 154 -15.08 11.41 2.81
CA GLY A 154 -15.88 11.93 1.70
C GLY A 154 -15.10 12.12 0.40
N ILE A 155 -13.79 11.91 0.40
CA ILE A 155 -12.87 12.23 -0.72
C ILE A 155 -12.34 10.96 -1.33
N ASP A 156 -12.36 10.85 -2.67
CA ASP A 156 -11.81 9.70 -3.39
C ASP A 156 -10.35 9.44 -3.05
N ILE A 157 -10.05 8.21 -2.66
CA ILE A 157 -8.74 7.80 -2.14
C ILE A 157 -8.06 6.95 -3.18
N PHE A 158 -6.84 7.34 -3.56
CA PHE A 158 -6.03 6.52 -4.45
C PHE A 158 -5.27 5.44 -3.64
N PRO A 159 -5.57 4.14 -3.80
CA PRO A 159 -5.07 3.09 -2.92
C PRO A 159 -3.66 2.60 -3.30
N ALA A 160 -2.76 3.50 -3.69
CA ALA A 160 -1.38 3.15 -4.02
C ALA A 160 -0.40 3.61 -2.95
N ALA A 161 0.14 2.62 -2.21
CA ALA A 161 1.20 2.80 -1.24
C ALA A 161 2.49 2.07 -1.67
N PRO A 162 3.28 2.62 -2.63
CA PRO A 162 4.46 1.93 -3.18
C PRO A 162 5.45 1.44 -2.12
N LEU A 163 5.68 2.24 -1.07
CA LEU A 163 6.56 1.85 0.04
C LEU A 163 6.08 0.55 0.70
N HIS A 164 4.80 0.43 1.01
CA HIS A 164 4.26 -0.80 1.59
C HIS A 164 4.22 -1.94 0.59
N SER A 165 4.00 -1.68 -0.70
CA SER A 165 4.14 -2.71 -1.74
C SER A 165 5.55 -3.32 -1.71
N TYR A 166 6.60 -2.50 -1.65
CA TYR A 166 7.98 -2.98 -1.49
C TYR A 166 8.15 -3.85 -0.23
N LEU A 167 7.72 -3.34 0.93
CA LEU A 167 7.88 -4.04 2.21
C LEU A 167 7.15 -5.38 2.22
N ARG A 168 5.87 -5.40 1.83
CA ARG A 168 5.03 -6.60 1.81
C ARG A 168 5.54 -7.65 0.85
N ILE A 169 6.06 -7.26 -0.31
CA ILE A 169 6.61 -8.21 -1.27
C ILE A 169 7.94 -8.78 -0.77
N VAL A 170 8.81 -8.00 -0.12
CA VAL A 170 10.02 -8.55 0.52
C VAL A 170 9.64 -9.55 1.61
N ASP A 171 8.72 -9.18 2.50
CA ASP A 171 8.24 -10.09 3.55
C ASP A 171 7.66 -11.37 2.94
N TRP A 172 6.89 -11.26 1.85
CA TRP A 172 6.34 -12.41 1.15
C TRP A 172 7.42 -13.31 0.54
N PHE A 173 8.41 -12.74 -0.16
CA PHE A 173 9.53 -13.49 -0.73
C PHE A 173 10.32 -14.24 0.34
N LEU A 174 10.67 -13.54 1.42
CA LEU A 174 11.41 -14.12 2.53
C LEU A 174 10.62 -15.27 3.15
N ASN A 175 9.33 -15.06 3.44
CA ASN A 175 8.44 -16.11 3.94
C ASN A 175 8.33 -17.32 3.02
N LEU A 176 8.26 -17.09 1.71
CA LEU A 176 8.22 -18.15 0.70
C LEU A 176 9.54 -18.93 0.69
N ILE A 177 10.68 -18.24 0.71
CA ILE A 177 12.02 -18.84 0.74
C ILE A 177 12.20 -19.71 1.98
N TYR A 178 11.85 -19.22 3.17
CA TYR A 178 12.00 -19.98 4.42
C TYR A 178 11.21 -21.29 4.37
N ARG A 179 10.00 -21.24 3.81
CA ARG A 179 9.11 -22.41 3.70
C ARG A 179 9.62 -23.42 2.69
N ILE A 180 10.03 -22.96 1.52
CA ILE A 180 10.58 -23.86 0.49
C ILE A 180 11.88 -24.51 1.01
N ALA A 181 12.74 -23.74 1.68
CA ALA A 181 13.96 -24.28 2.31
C ALA A 181 13.64 -25.31 3.40
N ALA A 182 12.56 -25.09 4.17
CA ALA A 182 12.04 -26.04 5.16
C ALA A 182 11.25 -27.22 4.56
N GLY A 183 11.08 -27.30 3.24
CA GLY A 183 10.25 -28.32 2.58
C GLY A 183 8.77 -28.24 2.92
N LYS A 184 8.25 -27.05 3.27
CA LYS A 184 6.86 -26.82 3.67
C LYS A 184 6.07 -26.17 2.54
N SER A 185 4.92 -26.77 2.22
CA SER A 185 3.96 -26.23 1.24
C SER A 185 2.80 -25.48 1.88
N LYS A 186 2.55 -25.67 3.18
CA LYS A 186 1.50 -24.99 3.93
C LYS A 186 1.99 -23.69 4.55
N TRP A 187 1.10 -22.71 4.66
CA TRP A 187 1.38 -21.41 5.26
C TRP A 187 1.32 -21.44 6.80
N THR A 188 2.00 -22.40 7.41
CA THR A 188 2.11 -22.59 8.86
C THR A 188 3.52 -22.26 9.32
N GLU A 189 3.67 -21.65 10.51
CA GLU A 189 4.97 -21.35 11.09
C GLU A 189 5.32 -22.38 12.16
N ASP A 190 6.14 -23.36 11.79
CA ASP A 190 6.70 -24.36 12.71
C ASP A 190 8.17 -24.04 13.05
N GLN A 191 8.75 -24.82 13.96
CA GLN A 191 10.13 -24.60 14.40
C GLN A 191 11.13 -24.63 13.24
N MET A 192 10.93 -25.52 12.27
CA MET A 192 11.84 -25.66 11.13
C MET A 192 11.82 -24.41 10.24
N VAL A 193 10.63 -23.83 9.99
CA VAL A 193 10.52 -22.55 9.27
C VAL A 193 11.21 -21.41 10.03
N ARG A 194 11.10 -21.38 11.37
CA ARG A 194 11.78 -20.39 12.22
C ARG A 194 13.31 -20.55 12.17
N ASP A 195 13.80 -21.77 12.16
CA ASP A 195 15.23 -22.05 12.06
C ASP A 195 15.78 -21.57 10.71
N TYR A 196 15.09 -21.85 9.60
CA TYR A 196 15.48 -21.36 8.27
C TYR A 196 15.37 -19.84 8.16
N ARG A 197 14.37 -19.22 8.77
CA ARG A 197 14.29 -17.76 8.88
C ARG A 197 15.54 -17.19 9.55
N GLY A 198 15.94 -17.74 10.69
CA GLY A 198 17.17 -17.35 11.40
C GLY A 198 18.42 -17.51 10.54
N LEU A 199 18.58 -18.66 9.87
CA LEU A 199 19.72 -18.95 8.99
C LEU A 199 19.81 -17.99 7.80
N VAL A 200 18.70 -17.77 7.09
CA VAL A 200 18.66 -16.87 5.93
C VAL A 200 18.94 -15.43 6.35
N CYS A 201 18.27 -14.93 7.39
CA CYS A 201 18.49 -13.57 7.87
C CYS A 201 19.92 -13.35 8.35
N LYS A 202 20.48 -14.30 9.11
CA LYS A 202 21.88 -14.27 9.55
C LYS A 202 22.83 -14.20 8.36
N ARG A 203 22.61 -15.04 7.34
CA ARG A 203 23.47 -15.07 6.15
C ARG A 203 23.41 -13.79 5.33
N ILE A 204 22.22 -13.21 5.17
CA ILE A 204 22.07 -11.90 4.52
C ILE A 204 22.81 -10.83 5.33
N HIS A 205 22.69 -10.83 6.65
CA HIS A 205 23.35 -9.87 7.51
C HIS A 205 24.88 -9.97 7.41
N GLU A 206 25.45 -11.16 7.53
CA GLU A 206 26.89 -11.41 7.41
C GLU A 206 27.48 -10.86 6.10
N LEU A 207 26.77 -11.02 4.98
CA LEU A 207 27.28 -10.68 3.66
C LEU A 207 26.92 -9.26 3.19
N THR A 208 25.92 -8.62 3.80
CA THR A 208 25.39 -7.34 3.31
C THR A 208 25.29 -6.26 4.37
N ASN A 209 25.49 -6.61 5.64
CA ASN A 209 25.27 -5.77 6.81
C ASN A 209 23.84 -5.20 6.86
N LEU A 210 22.84 -5.98 6.43
CA LEU A 210 21.42 -5.61 6.47
C LEU A 210 20.64 -6.59 7.35
N LEU A 211 19.79 -6.06 8.23
CA LEU A 211 19.03 -6.82 9.21
C LEU A 211 17.58 -7.00 8.77
N PHE A 212 17.30 -8.05 7.99
CA PHE A 212 15.95 -8.37 7.55
C PHE A 212 15.15 -9.09 8.64
N ASP A 213 13.86 -8.76 8.71
CA ASP A 213 12.84 -9.55 9.42
C ASP A 213 13.16 -9.81 10.91
N GLN A 214 13.81 -8.84 11.56
CA GLN A 214 14.01 -8.82 13.02
C GLN A 214 12.83 -8.12 13.69
N PRO A 215 12.39 -8.57 14.88
CA PRO A 215 11.37 -7.87 15.64
C PRO A 215 11.87 -6.46 16.03
N GLY A 216 11.08 -5.45 15.66
CA GLY A 216 11.16 -4.08 16.17
C GLY A 216 9.95 -3.76 17.06
N GLY A 217 9.94 -2.60 17.72
CA GLY A 217 8.93 -2.27 18.74
C GLY A 217 7.46 -2.45 18.31
N SER A 218 7.11 -2.13 17.05
CA SER A 218 5.74 -2.25 16.51
C SER A 218 5.63 -3.04 15.19
N GLY A 219 6.67 -3.78 14.81
CA GLY A 219 6.73 -4.47 13.51
C GLY A 219 8.06 -5.17 13.26
N ASN A 220 8.49 -5.27 12.01
CA ASN A 220 9.84 -5.74 11.68
C ASN A 220 10.79 -4.57 11.37
N THR A 221 12.10 -4.81 11.42
CA THR A 221 13.15 -3.82 11.11
C THR A 221 13.26 -3.47 9.62
N SER A 222 12.40 -4.03 8.76
CA SER A 222 12.49 -3.83 7.32
C SER A 222 12.11 -2.39 6.96
N THR A 223 13.11 -1.60 6.57
CA THR A 223 12.90 -0.22 6.11
C THR A 223 12.71 -0.17 4.59
N GLY A 224 12.17 0.95 4.06
CA GLY A 224 12.06 1.15 2.61
C GLY A 224 13.40 1.06 1.87
N ASN A 225 14.49 1.50 2.49
CA ASN A 225 15.83 1.38 1.91
C ASN A 225 16.28 -0.08 1.80
N MET A 226 15.98 -0.90 2.82
CA MET A 226 16.28 -2.33 2.77
C MET A 226 15.46 -3.03 1.69
N ALA A 227 14.16 -2.75 1.61
CA ALA A 227 13.31 -3.36 0.60
C ALA A 227 13.74 -3.00 -0.82
N ARG A 228 14.09 -1.72 -1.07
CA ARG A 228 14.69 -1.32 -2.35
C ARG A 228 16.02 -2.03 -2.62
N THR A 229 16.84 -2.20 -1.59
CA THR A 229 18.13 -2.90 -1.72
C THR A 229 17.94 -4.37 -2.08
N PHE A 230 16.92 -5.03 -1.52
CA PHE A 230 16.56 -6.42 -1.83
C PHE A 230 16.21 -6.63 -3.32
N PHE A 231 15.58 -5.65 -3.95
CA PHE A 231 15.27 -5.66 -5.38
C PHE A 231 16.35 -5.07 -6.28
N SER A 232 17.44 -4.56 -5.70
CA SER A 232 18.54 -3.96 -6.44
C SER A 232 19.65 -4.96 -6.71
N TYR A 233 20.45 -4.71 -7.76
CA TYR A 233 21.69 -5.45 -7.99
C TYR A 233 22.86 -4.98 -7.11
N LYS A 234 22.68 -3.90 -6.32
CA LYS A 234 23.76 -3.30 -5.52
C LYS A 234 24.23 -4.22 -4.39
N LYS A 235 23.30 -4.99 -3.80
CA LYS A 235 23.62 -6.03 -2.81
C LYS A 235 22.91 -7.32 -3.18
N PRO A 236 23.56 -8.48 -3.08
CA PRO A 236 22.98 -9.75 -3.52
C PRO A 236 21.98 -10.34 -2.52
N CYS A 237 21.18 -9.54 -1.80
CA CYS A 237 20.30 -10.02 -0.73
C CYS A 237 19.35 -11.12 -1.20
N PHE A 238 18.66 -10.91 -2.34
CA PHE A 238 17.78 -11.92 -2.91
C PHE A 238 18.54 -13.17 -3.34
N ARG A 239 19.71 -13.03 -3.98
CA ARG A 239 20.54 -14.18 -4.40
C ARG A 239 21.05 -15.00 -3.21
N ILE A 240 21.40 -14.34 -2.10
CA ILE A 240 21.78 -14.99 -0.85
C ILE A 240 20.59 -15.76 -0.28
N ALA A 241 19.41 -15.15 -0.23
CA ALA A 241 18.21 -15.85 0.23
C ALA A 241 17.89 -17.07 -0.66
N LEU A 242 18.04 -16.91 -1.97
CA LEU A 242 17.78 -17.95 -2.97
C LEU A 242 18.74 -19.14 -2.87
N SER A 243 19.95 -18.98 -2.31
CA SER A 243 20.90 -20.10 -2.16
C SER A 243 20.41 -21.19 -1.22
N PHE A 244 19.44 -20.90 -0.35
CA PHE A 244 18.79 -21.86 0.55
C PHE A 244 17.66 -22.65 -0.12
N VAL A 245 17.27 -22.27 -1.33
CA VAL A 245 16.16 -22.88 -2.06
C VAL A 245 16.69 -23.97 -3.01
N PRO A 246 16.00 -25.12 -3.15
CA PRO A 246 16.34 -26.12 -4.16
C PRO A 246 16.34 -25.56 -5.59
N ASN A 247 17.25 -26.07 -6.44
CA ASN A 247 17.45 -25.57 -7.80
C ASN A 247 16.16 -25.51 -8.64
N VAL A 248 15.26 -26.47 -8.45
CA VAL A 248 13.99 -26.58 -9.19
C VAL A 248 13.07 -25.36 -9.05
N TYR A 249 13.22 -24.56 -7.99
CA TYR A 249 12.40 -23.36 -7.77
C TYR A 249 13.14 -22.05 -8.09
N ARG A 250 14.46 -22.10 -8.32
CA ARG A 250 15.28 -20.88 -8.40
C ARG A 250 14.93 -20.02 -9.60
N ASP A 251 14.68 -20.64 -10.74
CA ASP A 251 14.39 -19.91 -11.99
C ASP A 251 13.04 -19.21 -11.91
N ALA A 252 12.01 -19.91 -11.43
CA ALA A 252 10.68 -19.34 -11.22
C ALA A 252 10.71 -18.17 -10.23
N LEU A 253 11.37 -18.32 -9.08
CA LEU A 253 11.49 -17.24 -8.10
C LEU A 253 12.28 -16.04 -8.64
N THR A 254 13.31 -16.29 -9.45
CA THR A 254 14.10 -15.24 -10.10
C THR A 254 13.26 -14.45 -11.10
N GLU A 255 12.44 -15.14 -11.89
CA GLU A 255 11.54 -14.49 -12.85
C GLU A 255 10.46 -13.66 -12.14
N ILE A 256 9.86 -14.20 -11.07
CA ILE A 256 8.90 -13.45 -10.25
C ILE A 256 9.57 -12.21 -9.63
N HIS A 257 10.80 -12.34 -9.12
CA HIS A 257 11.56 -11.20 -8.55
C HIS A 257 11.83 -10.12 -9.60
N ARG A 258 12.23 -10.53 -10.81
CA ARG A 258 12.47 -9.62 -11.93
C ARG A 258 11.21 -8.85 -12.32
N ASN A 259 10.09 -9.56 -12.47
CA ASN A 259 8.81 -8.97 -12.89
C ASN A 259 8.27 -8.01 -11.82
N LEU A 260 8.30 -8.41 -10.54
CA LEU A 260 7.88 -7.53 -9.44
C LEU A 260 8.81 -6.31 -9.28
N SER A 261 10.12 -6.47 -9.47
CA SER A 261 11.07 -5.35 -9.48
C SER A 261 10.79 -4.35 -10.60
N ALA A 262 10.38 -4.82 -11.79
CA ALA A 262 9.95 -3.95 -12.88
C ALA A 262 8.63 -3.23 -12.53
N LEU A 263 7.61 -3.97 -12.09
CA LEU A 263 6.30 -3.42 -11.72
C LEU A 263 6.41 -2.37 -10.60
N LEU A 264 7.20 -2.64 -9.56
CA LEU A 264 7.40 -1.70 -8.46
C LEU A 264 8.08 -0.40 -8.89
N ARG A 265 8.99 -0.47 -9.88
CA ARG A 265 9.61 0.74 -10.46
C ARG A 265 8.61 1.53 -11.29
N VAL A 266 7.76 0.86 -12.06
CA VAL A 266 6.67 1.51 -12.82
C VAL A 266 5.66 2.15 -11.87
N ALA A 267 5.24 1.45 -10.82
CA ALA A 267 4.29 1.97 -9.84
C ALA A 267 4.78 3.24 -9.12
N ILE A 268 6.09 3.36 -8.87
CA ILE A 268 6.69 4.60 -8.36
C ILE A 268 6.55 5.73 -9.38
N VAL A 269 6.84 5.46 -10.66
CA VAL A 269 6.73 6.47 -11.73
C VAL A 269 5.28 6.90 -11.93
N MET A 270 4.33 5.97 -11.95
CA MET A 270 2.90 6.29 -12.09
C MET A 270 2.40 7.17 -10.94
N LYS A 271 2.86 6.96 -9.70
CA LYS A 271 2.52 7.84 -8.57
C LYS A 271 3.06 9.27 -8.73
N LEU A 272 4.09 9.48 -9.54
CA LEU A 272 4.62 10.82 -9.83
C LEU A 272 3.86 11.51 -10.97
N SER A 273 3.15 10.77 -11.81
CA SER A 273 2.42 11.27 -12.98
C SER A 273 0.92 11.47 -12.74
N MET A 274 0.42 11.17 -11.54
CA MET A 274 -0.98 11.31 -11.11
C MET A 274 -1.14 12.39 -10.06
#